data_AF-A0A6J7TQ09-F1
#
_entry.id   AF-A0A6J7TQ09-F1
#
_cell.length_a   1.000
_cell.length_b   1.000
_cell.length_c   1.000
_cell.angle_alpha   90.00
_cell.angle_beta   90.00
_cell.angle_gamma   90.00
#
_symmetry.space_group_name_H-M   'P 1'
#
loop_
_entity.id
_entity.type
_entity.pdbx_description
1 polymer ?
#
loop_
_entity_poly.entity_id
_entity_poly.type
_entity_poly.pdbx_seq_one_letter_code
_entity_poly.pdbx_strand_id
1 'polypeptide(L)'
;MKSYEMTEIHHRGLTTVMDEAFGILTDECEGVFLSVDIDVVDPGMAPGTGTPEPGGLTSRELLEAVRRICLELPIVGIDVVEVCPAYDSSEITAYLANRVVLEALSAIAKRRNGSAYSVSRNLLDGR
;
A
#
# COMPACT_ATOMS: atom_id res chain seq x y z
N MET A 1 -1.23 13.23 15.25
CA MET A 1 -0.66 12.05 14.59
C MET A 1 -1.47 10.84 15.01
N LYS A 2 -1.94 10.05 14.05
CA LYS A 2 -2.72 8.83 14.29
C LYS A 2 -1.95 7.67 13.66
N SER A 3 -1.71 6.62 14.43
CA SER A 3 -1.10 5.36 13.94
C SER A 3 -2.07 4.21 14.16
N TYR A 4 -1.86 3.14 13.40
CA TYR A 4 -2.57 1.89 13.52
C TYR A 4 -1.54 0.77 13.49
N GLU A 5 -1.31 0.15 14.64
CA GLU A 5 -0.28 -0.86 14.80
C GLU A 5 -0.76 -2.23 14.27
N MET A 6 0.17 -3.14 13.99
CA MET A 6 -0.17 -4.48 13.50
C MET A 6 -1.14 -5.24 14.42
N THR A 7 -1.07 -5.05 15.74
CA THR A 7 -2.05 -5.61 16.69
C THR A 7 -3.46 -5.10 16.43
N GLU A 8 -3.60 -3.81 16.14
CA GLU A 8 -4.88 -3.19 15.87
C GLU A 8 -5.43 -3.63 14.51
N ILE A 9 -4.58 -3.64 13.48
CA ILE A 9 -4.91 -4.16 12.15
C ILE A 9 -5.35 -5.62 12.23
N HIS A 10 -4.67 -6.45 13.02
CA HIS A 10 -5.01 -7.85 13.21
C HIS A 10 -6.39 -8.05 13.85
N HIS A 11 -6.72 -7.25 14.88
CA HIS A 11 -7.98 -7.40 15.60
C HIS A 11 -9.19 -6.74 14.91
N ARG A 12 -8.97 -5.60 14.25
CA ARG A 12 -10.03 -4.81 13.62
C ARG A 12 -10.18 -5.09 12.13
N GLY A 13 -9.13 -5.59 11.48
CA GLY A 13 -9.02 -5.75 10.03
C GLY A 13 -8.50 -4.48 9.35
N LEU A 14 -7.65 -4.68 8.33
CA LEU A 14 -7.04 -3.60 7.55
C LEU A 14 -8.08 -2.68 6.91
N THR A 15 -9.16 -3.24 6.34
CA THR A 15 -10.24 -2.44 5.72
C THR A 15 -10.84 -1.42 6.68
N THR A 16 -11.19 -1.85 7.90
CA THR A 16 -11.80 -0.98 8.91
C THR A 16 -10.85 0.11 9.36
N VAL A 17 -9.58 -0.22 9.55
CA VAL A 17 -8.53 0.76 9.87
C VAL A 17 -8.37 1.79 8.74
N MET A 18 -8.36 1.34 7.49
CA MET A 18 -8.27 2.23 6.33
C MET A 18 -9.47 3.16 6.20
N ASP A 19 -10.69 2.68 6.44
CA ASP A 19 -11.90 3.51 6.40
C ASP A 19 -11.81 4.68 7.38
N GLU A 20 -11.33 4.41 8.61
CA GLU A 20 -11.10 5.43 9.62
C GLU A 20 -10.00 6.41 9.20
N ALA A 21 -8.87 5.88 8.70
CA ALA A 21 -7.75 6.69 8.20
C ALA A 21 -8.19 7.62 7.06
N PHE A 22 -9.04 7.15 6.15
CA PHE A 22 -9.52 7.94 5.01
C PHE A 22 -10.45 9.06 5.48
N GLY A 23 -11.30 8.80 6.47
CA GLY A 23 -12.13 9.84 7.10
C GLY A 23 -11.27 10.97 7.68
N ILE A 24 -10.18 10.61 8.37
CA ILE A 24 -9.24 11.59 8.94
C ILE A 24 -8.49 12.34 7.84
N LEU A 25 -8.00 11.64 6.82
CA LEU A 25 -7.18 12.22 5.74
C LEU A 25 -7.97 13.11 4.78
N THR A 26 -9.30 12.99 4.74
CA THR A 26 -10.17 13.78 3.85
C THR A 26 -10.85 14.94 4.58
N ASP A 27 -10.67 15.06 5.89
CA ASP A 27 -11.16 16.18 6.68
C ASP A 27 -10.28 17.42 6.42
N GLU A 28 -10.87 18.44 5.80
CA GLU A 28 -10.23 19.72 5.45
C GLU A 28 -8.88 19.61 4.69
N CYS A 29 -8.65 18.50 3.97
CA CYS A 29 -7.39 18.23 3.28
C CYS A 29 -7.58 18.11 1.76
N GLU A 30 -6.84 18.91 0.99
CA GLU A 30 -6.96 18.96 -0.47
C GLU A 30 -6.15 17.86 -1.18
N GLY A 31 -5.19 17.25 -0.51
CA GLY A 31 -4.27 16.30 -1.14
C GLY A 31 -3.56 15.38 -0.14
N VAL A 32 -3.33 14.13 -0.57
CA VAL A 32 -2.69 13.10 0.25
C VAL A 32 -1.37 12.68 -0.40
N PHE A 33 -0.29 12.68 0.37
CA PHE A 33 0.98 12.09 -0.04
C PHE A 33 1.07 10.69 0.57
N LEU A 34 1.32 9.67 -0.26
CA LEU A 34 1.47 8.29 0.20
C LEU A 34 2.95 7.93 0.21
N SER A 35 3.52 7.74 1.40
CA SER A 35 4.85 7.14 1.54
C SER A 35 4.72 5.67 1.88
N VAL A 36 5.43 4.81 1.14
CA VAL A 36 5.43 3.36 1.38
C VAL A 36 6.83 2.93 1.75
N ASP A 37 7.03 2.65 3.04
CA ASP A 37 8.17 1.86 3.48
C ASP A 37 7.93 0.38 3.15
N ILE A 38 8.87 -0.27 2.47
CA ILE A 38 8.70 -1.67 2.07
C ILE A 38 8.83 -2.62 3.27
N ASP A 39 9.46 -2.17 4.36
CA ASP A 39 9.67 -2.97 5.57
C ASP A 39 8.39 -3.18 6.40
N VAL A 40 7.29 -2.51 6.04
CA VAL A 40 5.94 -2.80 6.57
C VAL A 40 5.46 -4.22 6.23
N VAL A 41 6.03 -4.84 5.20
CA VAL A 41 5.71 -6.20 4.77
C VAL A 41 6.60 -7.18 5.52
N ASP A 42 5.99 -8.28 5.97
CA ASP A 42 6.73 -9.33 6.67
C ASP A 42 7.97 -9.76 5.86
N PRO A 43 9.15 -9.91 6.50
CA PRO A 43 10.40 -10.21 5.81
C PRO A 43 10.39 -11.55 5.08
N GLY A 44 9.45 -12.45 5.36
CA GLY A 44 9.21 -13.65 4.56
C GLY A 44 8.75 -13.34 3.13
N MET A 45 8.23 -12.13 2.87
CA MET A 45 7.80 -11.65 1.55
C MET A 45 8.49 -10.36 1.08
N ALA A 46 9.26 -9.69 1.95
CA ALA A 46 10.06 -8.51 1.62
C ALA A 46 11.43 -8.53 2.36
N PRO A 47 12.32 -9.49 2.05
CA PRO A 47 13.59 -9.65 2.78
C PRO A 47 14.63 -8.53 2.51
N GLY A 48 14.46 -7.79 1.42
CA GLY A 48 15.41 -6.81 0.90
C GLY A 48 15.20 -5.42 1.50
N THR A 49 15.35 -5.30 2.82
CA THR A 49 15.33 -4.03 3.57
C THR A 49 16.43 -4.01 4.63
N GLY A 50 16.83 -2.82 5.10
CA GLY A 50 17.80 -2.66 6.18
C GLY A 50 17.27 -3.07 7.57
N THR A 51 15.95 -3.03 7.76
CA THR A 51 15.27 -3.19 9.06
C THR A 51 14.12 -4.20 8.98
N PRO A 52 14.40 -5.51 8.80
CA PRO A 52 13.34 -6.51 8.68
C PRO A 52 12.55 -6.65 9.99
N GLU A 53 11.22 -6.45 9.94
CA GLU A 53 10.32 -6.57 11.09
C GLU A 53 9.30 -7.73 10.93
N PRO A 54 9.45 -8.84 11.67
CA PRO A 54 8.50 -9.96 11.61
C PRO A 54 7.08 -9.61 12.10
N GLY A 55 6.06 -10.15 11.43
CA GLY A 55 4.65 -9.93 11.78
C GLY A 55 3.99 -8.75 11.08
N GLY A 56 4.62 -8.25 10.01
CA GLY A 56 4.09 -7.20 9.15
C GLY A 56 2.95 -7.65 8.23
N LEU A 57 2.59 -6.78 7.29
CA LEU A 57 1.57 -7.08 6.28
C LEU A 57 2.02 -8.20 5.35
N THR A 58 1.07 -8.92 4.78
CA THR A 58 1.33 -9.73 3.60
C THR A 58 1.50 -8.83 2.37
N SER A 59 2.24 -9.29 1.35
CA SER A 59 2.35 -8.56 0.08
C SER A 59 0.98 -8.24 -0.54
N ARG A 60 -0.02 -9.13 -0.36
CA ARG A 60 -1.36 -8.92 -0.90
C ARG A 60 -2.06 -7.75 -0.22
N GLU A 61 -2.00 -7.70 1.11
CA GLU A 61 -2.58 -6.61 1.89
C GLU A 61 -1.98 -5.26 1.52
N LEU A 62 -0.65 -5.18 1.38
CA LEU A 62 0.01 -3.95 0.93
C LEU A 62 -0.51 -3.51 -0.46
N LEU A 63 -0.52 -4.42 -1.43
CA LEU A 63 -0.92 -4.09 -2.81
C LEU A 63 -2.39 -3.67 -2.91
N GLU A 64 -3.27 -4.31 -2.15
CA GLU A 64 -4.68 -3.93 -2.06
C GLU A 64 -4.86 -2.59 -1.37
N ALA A 65 -4.11 -2.32 -0.29
CA ALA A 65 -4.15 -1.05 0.41
C ALA A 65 -3.69 0.12 -0.48
N VAL A 66 -2.52 0.00 -1.10
CA VAL A 66 -1.97 1.03 -2.01
C VAL A 66 -2.94 1.33 -3.16
N ARG A 67 -3.48 0.28 -3.78
CA ARG A 67 -4.48 0.40 -4.83
C ARG A 67 -5.70 1.18 -4.36
N ARG A 68 -6.25 0.82 -3.21
CA ARG A 68 -7.46 1.44 -2.65
C ARG A 68 -7.21 2.91 -2.32
N ILE A 69 -6.11 3.19 -1.61
CA ILE A 69 -5.65 4.55 -1.28
C ILE A 69 -5.60 5.42 -2.54
N CYS A 70 -4.94 4.92 -3.59
CA CYS A 70 -4.75 5.67 -4.83
C CYS A 70 -6.02 5.84 -5.67
N LEU A 71 -7.02 4.99 -5.47
CA LEU A 71 -8.29 5.06 -6.19
C LEU A 71 -9.31 5.96 -5.49
N GLU A 72 -9.30 6.00 -4.16
CA GLU A 72 -10.30 6.73 -3.36
C GLU A 72 -9.81 8.13 -2.94
N LEU A 73 -8.51 8.32 -2.68
CA LEU A 73 -7.97 9.58 -2.13
C LEU A 73 -7.39 10.53 -3.19
N PRO A 74 -7.35 11.85 -2.92
CA PRO A 74 -6.70 12.83 -3.78
C PRO A 74 -5.16 12.77 -3.68
N ILE A 75 -4.56 11.74 -4.27
CA ILE A 75 -3.09 11.57 -4.21
C ILE A 75 -2.36 12.67 -4.99
N VAL A 76 -1.40 13.32 -4.33
CA VAL A 76 -0.54 14.37 -4.92
C VAL A 76 0.91 13.92 -5.15
N GLY A 77 1.32 12.82 -4.53
CA GLY A 77 2.65 12.25 -4.68
C GLY A 77 2.78 10.91 -3.97
N ILE A 78 3.75 10.11 -4.41
CA ILE A 78 4.05 8.79 -3.86
C ILE A 78 5.55 8.58 -3.86
N ASP A 79 6.06 7.93 -2.81
CA ASP A 79 7.37 7.29 -2.81
C ASP A 79 7.29 5.84 -2.32
N VAL A 80 8.30 5.06 -2.70
CA VAL A 80 8.55 3.71 -2.20
C VAL A 80 10.00 3.70 -1.72
N VAL A 81 10.20 3.42 -0.45
CA VAL A 81 11.49 3.58 0.24
C VAL A 81 11.97 2.26 0.86
N GLU A 82 13.21 2.28 1.37
CA GLU A 82 13.88 1.16 2.06
C GLU A 82 14.03 -0.15 1.30
N VAL A 83 13.87 -0.12 -0.03
CA VAL A 83 14.28 -1.24 -0.88
C VAL A 83 15.81 -1.31 -0.89
N CYS A 84 16.36 -2.40 -0.35
CA CYS A 84 17.79 -2.66 -0.28
C CYS A 84 18.19 -3.88 -1.12
N PRO A 85 18.66 -3.68 -2.37
CA PRO A 85 19.06 -4.78 -3.26
C PRO A 85 20.16 -5.69 -2.69
N ALA A 86 21.00 -5.17 -1.79
CA ALA A 86 22.06 -5.96 -1.16
C ALA A 86 21.53 -7.06 -0.23
N TYR A 87 20.31 -6.92 0.29
CA TYR A 87 19.65 -7.91 1.15
C TYR A 87 18.53 -8.67 0.41
N ASP A 88 18.24 -8.33 -0.84
CA ASP A 88 17.10 -8.84 -1.57
C ASP A 88 17.40 -10.16 -2.30
N SER A 89 17.17 -11.27 -1.59
CA SER A 89 17.34 -12.60 -2.17
C SER A 89 16.32 -12.84 -3.29
N SER A 90 16.79 -13.15 -4.49
CA SER A 90 15.95 -13.39 -5.68
C SER A 90 15.07 -12.21 -6.11
N GLU A 91 15.48 -10.97 -5.76
CA GLU A 91 14.80 -9.73 -6.16
C GLU A 91 13.34 -9.63 -5.69
N ILE A 92 12.96 -10.41 -4.68
CA ILE A 92 11.57 -10.53 -4.20
C ILE A 92 11.01 -9.15 -3.83
N THR A 93 11.79 -8.37 -3.10
CA THR A 93 11.42 -7.05 -2.57
C THR A 93 11.39 -6.02 -3.69
N ALA A 94 12.35 -6.07 -4.62
CA ALA A 94 12.36 -5.23 -5.81
C ALA A 94 11.13 -5.47 -6.70
N TYR A 95 10.73 -6.73 -6.90
CA TYR A 95 9.51 -7.07 -7.62
C TYR A 95 8.26 -6.58 -6.90
N LEU A 96 8.22 -6.68 -5.56
CA LEU A 96 7.11 -6.16 -4.76
C LEU A 96 7.03 -4.63 -4.85
N ALA A 97 8.14 -3.91 -4.71
CA ALA A 97 8.21 -2.46 -4.84
C ALA A 97 7.79 -1.99 -6.24
N ASN A 98 8.24 -2.66 -7.30
CA ASN A 98 7.76 -2.41 -8.66
C ASN A 98 6.24 -2.60 -8.75
N ARG A 99 5.71 -3.65 -8.11
CA ARG A 99 4.27 -3.90 -8.12
C ARG A 99 3.47 -2.84 -7.37
N VAL A 100 3.98 -2.33 -6.24
CA VAL A 100 3.40 -1.20 -5.50
C VAL A 100 3.25 0.03 -6.42
N VAL A 101 4.31 0.39 -7.15
CA VAL A 101 4.28 1.52 -8.10
C VAL A 101 3.25 1.29 -9.20
N LEU A 102 3.18 0.08 -9.76
CA LEU A 102 2.21 -0.26 -10.80
C LEU A 102 0.76 -0.19 -10.31
N GLU A 103 0.47 -0.68 -9.10
CA GLU A 103 -0.86 -0.59 -8.49
C GLU A 103 -1.27 0.86 -8.27
N ALA A 104 -0.36 1.66 -7.73
CA ALA A 104 -0.59 3.08 -7.47
C ALA A 104 -0.89 3.86 -8.77
N LEU A 105 -0.02 3.76 -9.78
CA LEU A 105 -0.21 4.46 -11.05
C LEU A 105 -1.48 3.99 -11.78
N SER A 106 -1.76 2.69 -11.75
CA SER A 106 -2.97 2.13 -12.37
C SER A 106 -4.23 2.63 -11.67
N ALA A 107 -4.23 2.71 -10.34
CA ALA A 107 -5.34 3.22 -9.56
C ALA A 107 -5.56 4.72 -9.78
N ILE A 108 -4.50 5.55 -9.78
CA ILE A 108 -4.60 6.98 -10.11
C ILE A 108 -5.19 7.18 -11.51
N ALA A 109 -4.74 6.41 -12.50
CA ALA A 109 -5.28 6.47 -13.86
C ALA A 109 -6.76 6.08 -13.90
N LYS A 110 -7.18 5.02 -13.18
CA LYS A 110 -8.58 4.61 -13.09
C LYS A 110 -9.47 5.64 -12.38
N ARG A 111 -8.98 6.28 -11.31
CA ARG A 111 -9.68 7.35 -10.59
C ARG A 111 -9.99 8.52 -11.51
N ARG A 112 -9.02 8.92 -12.34
CA ARG A 112 -9.20 9.99 -13.35
C ARG A 112 -10.28 9.66 -14.40
N ASN A 113 -10.53 8.38 -14.64
CA ASN A 113 -11.58 7.90 -15.54
C ASN A 113 -12.94 7.66 -14.83
N GLY A 114 -13.09 8.05 -13.56
CA GLY A 114 -14.34 7.90 -12.80
C GLY A 114 -14.67 6.46 -12.37
N SER A 115 -13.69 5.55 -12.38
CA SER A 115 -13.90 4.17 -11.92
C SER A 115 -13.90 4.10 -10.39
N ALA A 116 -14.89 3.40 -9.83
CA ALA A 116 -14.98 3.14 -8.39
C ALA A 116 -14.15 1.91 -7.96
N TYR A 117 -13.76 1.88 -6.68
CA TYR A 117 -13.12 0.71 -6.07
C TYR A 117 -14.07 -0.49 -6.03
N SER A 118 -13.49 -1.69 -6.17
CA SER A 118 -14.22 -2.95 -6.06
C SER A 118 -13.36 -3.99 -5.37
N VAL A 119 -13.74 -4.38 -4.16
CA VAL A 119 -13.06 -5.41 -3.36
C VAL A 119 -13.01 -6.76 -4.08
N SER A 120 -14.00 -7.06 -4.93
CA SER A 120 -14.11 -8.34 -5.64
C SER A 120 -13.39 -8.42 -6.98
N ARG A 121 -12.61 -7.39 -7.38
CA ARG A 121 -12.02 -7.33 -8.72
C ARG A 121 -10.60 -6.74 -8.68
N ASN A 122 -9.60 -7.50 -9.10
CA ASN A 122 -8.26 -6.93 -9.29
C ASN A 122 -8.25 -6.00 -10.50
N LEU A 123 -7.38 -4.97 -10.46
CA LEU A 123 -7.26 -4.04 -11.59
C LEU A 123 -6.80 -4.72 -12.89
N LEU A 124 -6.10 -5.85 -12.79
CA LEU A 124 -5.56 -6.62 -13.91
C LEU A 124 -6.46 -7.77 -14.36
N ASP A 125 -7.58 -8.04 -13.69
CA ASP A 125 -8.50 -9.09 -14.14
C ASP A 125 -9.08 -8.67 -15.51
N GLY A 126 -8.74 -9.43 -16.55
CA GLY A 126 -9.13 -9.17 -17.95
C GLY A 126 -8.01 -8.65 -18.86
N ARG A 127 -6.74 -8.75 -18.46
CA ARG A 127 -5.57 -8.63 -19.34
C ARG A 127 -4.96 -9.99 -19.64
#